data_AF-S3HLK8-F1
#
_entry.id   AF-S3HLK8-F1
#
_cell.length_a   1.000
_cell.length_b   1.000
_cell.length_c   1.000
_cell.angle_alpha   90.00
_cell.angle_beta   90.00
_cell.angle_gamma   90.00
#
_symmetry.space_group_name_H-M   'P 1'
#
loop_
_entity.id
_entity.type
_entity.pdbx_description
1 polymer ?
#
loop_
_entity_poly.entity_id
_entity_poly.type
_entity_poly.pdbx_seq_one_letter_code
_entity_poly.pdbx_strand_id
1 'polypeptide(L)'
;MGMPTYFRPVTVHPSMVICSVGGKRYLAPEADMQDASYDPFRYGLALLLVRRPYLRCYREIAHWWPDAVEEYAVAIKARDKLRSDGDNEGLLQEYEARCLELEEELEGYLTAAGTGG
;
A
#
# COMPACT_ATOMS: atom_id res chain seq x y z
N MET A 1 31.52 -34.92 8.18
CA MET A 1 31.31 -33.45 8.20
C MET A 1 29.83 -33.22 8.10
N GLY A 2 29.25 -32.59 9.13
CA GLY A 2 27.83 -32.61 9.41
C GLY A 2 27.01 -31.62 8.59
N MET A 3 25.85 -32.09 8.14
CA MET A 3 24.62 -31.29 8.10
C MET A 3 24.31 -30.81 9.53
N PRO A 4 23.81 -29.58 9.74
CA PRO A 4 22.39 -29.26 9.50
C PRO A 4 22.21 -27.81 8.96
N THR A 5 21.07 -27.30 8.54
CA THR A 5 19.71 -27.39 9.09
C THR A 5 18.74 -27.01 7.97
N TYR A 6 17.66 -27.78 7.85
CA TYR A 6 16.48 -27.41 7.07
C TYR A 6 15.97 -26.03 7.50
N PHE A 7 15.96 -25.05 6.60
CA PHE A 7 15.15 -23.87 6.78
C PHE A 7 13.70 -24.30 6.52
N ARG A 8 13.03 -24.71 7.59
CA ARG A 8 11.59 -24.97 7.56
C ARG A 8 10.92 -23.64 7.16
N PRO A 9 10.09 -23.59 6.11
CA PRO A 9 9.18 -22.47 5.97
C PRO A 9 8.29 -22.49 7.20
N VAL A 10 8.42 -21.48 8.06
CA VAL A 10 7.39 -21.22 9.06
C VAL A 10 6.23 -20.65 8.27
N THR A 11 5.25 -21.51 7.98
CA THR A 11 3.97 -21.15 7.41
C THR A 11 3.27 -20.22 8.41
N VAL A 12 3.52 -18.92 8.31
CA VAL A 12 2.69 -17.89 8.94
C VAL A 12 1.52 -17.67 8.01
N HIS A 13 0.51 -18.54 8.14
CA HIS A 13 -0.71 -18.59 7.33
C HIS A 13 -0.49 -18.81 5.80
N PRO A 14 -1.35 -19.61 5.14
CA PRO A 14 -1.29 -19.86 3.69
C PRO A 14 -1.84 -18.66 2.89
N SER A 15 -1.53 -17.42 3.30
CA SER A 15 -2.11 -16.22 2.68
C SER A 15 -1.23 -14.98 2.76
N MET A 16 0.09 -15.10 2.99
CA MET A 16 1.02 -13.95 3.02
C MET A 16 2.32 -14.25 2.29
N VAL A 17 2.63 -13.42 1.29
CA VAL A 17 3.90 -13.37 0.55
C VAL A 17 4.76 -12.24 1.10
N ILE A 18 6.05 -12.49 1.26
CA ILE A 18 7.01 -11.43 1.59
C ILE A 18 7.46 -10.77 0.28
N CYS A 19 7.04 -9.53 0.03
CA CYS A 19 7.52 -8.73 -1.10
C CYS A 19 8.67 -7.83 -0.65
N SER A 20 9.74 -7.76 -1.45
CA SER A 20 10.88 -6.87 -1.20
C SER A 20 10.88 -5.73 -2.23
N VAL A 21 10.68 -4.50 -1.77
CA VAL A 21 10.80 -3.28 -2.59
C VAL A 21 11.83 -2.37 -1.94
N GLY A 22 12.85 -1.94 -2.68
CA GLY A 22 13.88 -1.01 -2.19
C GLY A 22 14.70 -1.51 -0.99
N GLY A 23 14.79 -2.83 -0.77
CA GLY A 23 15.50 -3.42 0.38
C GLY A 23 14.69 -3.49 1.68
N LYS A 24 13.43 -3.03 1.67
CA LYS A 24 12.48 -3.23 2.78
C LYS A 24 11.55 -4.42 2.47
N ARG A 25 11.34 -5.27 3.48
CA ARG A 25 10.49 -6.47 3.39
C ARG A 25 9.10 -6.13 3.89
N TYR A 26 8.10 -6.37 3.07
CA TYR A 26 6.69 -6.17 3.39
C TYR A 26 5.99 -7.53 3.43
N LEU A 27 5.16 -7.79 4.46
CA LEU A 27 4.21 -8.90 4.43
C LEU A 27 3.00 -8.45 3.61
N ALA A 28 2.93 -8.91 2.37
CA ALA A 28 1.78 -8.70 1.49
C ALA A 28 0.86 -9.92 1.58
N PRO A 29 -0.46 -9.78 1.76
CA PRO A 29 -1.36 -10.92 1.64
C PRO A 29 -1.30 -11.51 0.21
N GLU A 30 -1.31 -12.85 0.10
CA GLU A 30 -1.36 -13.57 -1.19
C GLU A 30 -2.49 -13.01 -2.05
N ALA A 31 -2.08 -12.48 -3.20
CA ALA A 31 -2.91 -11.85 -4.18
C ALA A 31 -3.71 -12.91 -4.95
N ASP A 32 -4.76 -13.45 -4.34
CA ASP A 32 -5.83 -14.10 -5.09
C ASP A 32 -6.91 -13.08 -5.45
N MET A 33 -6.60 -12.23 -6.43
CA MET A 33 -7.62 -11.61 -7.30
C MET A 33 -6.91 -10.96 -8.50
N GLN A 34 -6.65 -11.76 -9.54
CA GLN A 34 -6.46 -11.23 -10.89
C GLN A 34 -7.81 -10.75 -11.41
N ASP A 35 -8.30 -9.63 -10.86
CA ASP A 35 -9.33 -8.84 -11.53
C ASP A 35 -8.62 -8.09 -12.66
N ALA A 36 -8.95 -8.39 -13.90
CA ALA A 36 -8.30 -7.84 -15.10
C ALA A 36 -8.42 -6.30 -15.22
N SER A 37 -9.02 -5.63 -14.24
CA SER A 37 -9.17 -4.18 -14.16
C SER A 37 -8.49 -3.51 -12.94
N TYR A 38 -7.83 -4.27 -12.05
CA TYR A 38 -7.19 -3.67 -10.87
C TYR A 38 -5.90 -2.92 -11.25
N ASP A 39 -6.05 -1.63 -11.50
CA ASP A 39 -4.96 -0.68 -11.67
C ASP A 39 -4.71 0.01 -10.30
N PRO A 40 -3.63 -0.35 -9.58
CA PRO A 40 -3.36 0.17 -8.25
C PRO A 40 -3.17 1.69 -8.26
N PHE A 41 -2.62 2.26 -9.33
CA PHE A 41 -2.47 3.70 -9.46
C PHE A 41 -3.83 4.40 -9.55
N ARG A 42 -4.73 3.94 -10.43
CA ARG A 42 -6.08 4.51 -10.58
C ARG A 42 -6.92 4.32 -9.33
N TYR A 43 -6.79 3.17 -8.67
CA TYR A 43 -7.47 2.88 -7.41
C TYR A 43 -6.99 3.80 -6.28
N GLY A 44 -5.67 3.88 -6.08
CA GLY A 44 -5.04 4.74 -5.06
C GLY A 44 -5.36 6.21 -5.29
N LEU A 45 -5.24 6.68 -6.54
CA LEU A 45 -5.56 8.06 -6.89
C LEU A 45 -7.04 8.37 -6.66
N ALA A 46 -7.95 7.47 -7.05
CA ALA A 46 -9.38 7.67 -6.81
C ALA A 46 -9.69 7.79 -5.31
N LEU A 47 -9.11 6.92 -4.48
CA LEU A 47 -9.29 6.95 -3.03
C LEU A 47 -8.72 8.23 -2.40
N LEU A 48 -7.51 8.63 -2.82
CA LEU A 48 -6.88 9.86 -2.36
C LEU A 48 -7.77 11.07 -2.68
N LEU A 49 -8.32 11.14 -3.90
CA LEU A 49 -9.19 12.23 -4.34
C LEU A 49 -10.59 12.22 -3.70
N VAL A 50 -11.05 11.09 -3.18
CA VAL A 50 -12.27 10.99 -2.35
C VAL A 50 -11.99 11.50 -0.94
N ARG A 51 -10.84 11.12 -0.35
CA ARG A 51 -10.39 11.58 0.97
C ARG A 51 -10.07 13.07 1.00
N ARG A 52 -9.34 13.55 -0.01
CA ARG A 52 -8.83 14.93 -0.13
C ARG A 52 -9.32 15.56 -1.43
N PRO A 53 -10.57 16.04 -1.49
CA PRO A 53 -11.17 16.55 -2.72
C PRO A 53 -10.47 17.80 -3.27
N TYR A 54 -9.73 18.55 -2.44
CA TYR A 54 -8.94 19.69 -2.90
C TYR A 54 -7.73 19.29 -3.73
N LEU A 55 -7.22 18.05 -3.63
CA LEU A 55 -6.13 17.55 -4.46
C LEU A 55 -6.55 17.22 -5.90
N ARG A 56 -7.85 17.35 -6.24
CA ARG A 56 -8.36 17.08 -7.59
C ARG A 56 -7.73 17.96 -8.66
N CYS A 57 -7.31 19.18 -8.31
CA CYS A 57 -6.59 20.06 -9.23
C CYS A 57 -5.19 19.54 -9.58
N TYR A 58 -4.60 18.70 -8.74
CA TYR A 58 -3.27 18.10 -8.93
C TYR A 58 -3.33 16.68 -9.48
N ARG A 59 -4.51 16.21 -9.92
CA ARG A 59 -4.70 14.84 -10.45
C ARG A 59 -3.72 14.50 -11.57
N GLU A 60 -3.46 15.44 -12.48
CA GLU A 60 -2.53 15.21 -13.59
C GLU A 60 -1.07 15.16 -13.11
N ILE A 61 -0.76 15.84 -12.01
CA ILE A 61 0.57 15.88 -11.41
C ILE A 61 0.85 14.59 -10.60
N ALA A 62 -0.19 13.89 -10.13
CA ALA A 62 -0.03 12.61 -9.42
C ALA A 62 0.72 11.54 -10.25
N HIS A 63 0.71 11.65 -11.58
CA HIS A 63 1.49 10.79 -12.47
C HIS A 63 3.01 10.89 -12.28
N TRP A 64 3.52 11.94 -11.60
CA TRP A 64 4.93 12.07 -11.26
C TRP A 64 5.36 11.20 -10.06
N TRP A 65 4.41 10.69 -9.27
CA TRP A 65 4.67 9.79 -8.14
C TRP A 65 3.83 8.51 -8.21
N PRO A 66 3.98 7.71 -9.28
CA PRO A 66 3.19 6.50 -9.44
C PRO A 66 3.41 5.51 -8.29
N ASP A 67 4.67 5.34 -7.86
CA ASP A 67 5.04 4.43 -6.78
C ASP A 67 4.33 4.75 -5.46
N ALA A 68 4.28 6.04 -5.08
CA ALA A 68 3.64 6.47 -3.83
C ALA A 68 2.11 6.29 -3.87
N VAL A 69 1.49 6.56 -5.03
CA VAL A 69 0.05 6.36 -5.24
C VAL A 69 -0.31 4.88 -5.21
N GLU A 70 0.51 4.02 -5.85
CA GLU A 70 0.34 2.57 -5.81
C GLU A 70 0.55 2.00 -4.41
N GLU A 71 1.55 2.50 -3.67
CA GLU A 71 1.80 2.08 -2.29
C GLU A 71 0.61 2.42 -1.38
N TYR A 72 0.01 3.61 -1.56
CA TYR A 72 -1.21 4.00 -0.86
C TYR A 72 -2.38 3.06 -1.17
N ALA A 73 -2.56 2.70 -2.45
CA ALA A 73 -3.58 1.74 -2.87
C ALA A 73 -3.43 0.37 -2.18
N VAL A 74 -2.19 -0.13 -2.12
CA VAL A 74 -1.87 -1.39 -1.45
C VAL A 74 -2.13 -1.30 0.06
N ALA A 75 -1.74 -0.20 0.70
CA ALA A 75 -1.97 0.01 2.13
C ALA A 75 -3.46 0.02 2.48
N ILE A 76 -4.29 0.68 1.67
CA ILE A 76 -5.75 0.71 1.86
C ILE A 76 -6.34 -0.69 1.67
N LYS A 77 -5.92 -1.42 0.63
CA LYS A 77 -6.42 -2.77 0.37
C LYS A 77 -6.03 -3.75 1.49
N ALA A 78 -4.82 -3.63 2.02
CA ALA A 78 -4.37 -4.39 3.18
C ALA A 78 -5.20 -4.04 4.43
N ARG A 79 -5.44 -2.75 4.69
CA ARG A 79 -6.32 -2.30 5.78
C ARG A 79 -7.73 -2.86 5.66
N ASP A 80 -8.34 -2.79 4.48
CA ASP A 80 -9.71 -3.27 4.25
C ASP A 80 -9.80 -4.79 4.38
N LYS A 81 -8.76 -5.52 3.97
CA LYS A 81 -8.64 -6.97 4.21
C LYS A 81 -8.54 -7.28 5.70
N LEU A 82 -7.66 -6.59 6.44
CA LEU A 82 -7.52 -6.76 7.89
C LEU A 82 -8.80 -6.43 8.66
N ARG A 83 -9.55 -5.39 8.23
CA ARG A 83 -10.88 -5.09 8.79
C ARG A 83 -11.90 -6.18 8.54
N SER A 84 -11.81 -6.86 7.39
CA SER A 84 -12.72 -7.96 7.04
C SER A 84 -12.37 -9.23 7.78
N ASP A 85 -11.07 -9.49 8.00
CA ASP A 85 -10.58 -10.69 8.68
C ASP A 85 -10.77 -10.60 10.22
N GLY A 86 -10.81 -9.40 10.79
CA GLY A 86 -11.19 -9.15 12.19
C GLY A 86 -10.22 -9.67 13.26
N ASP A 87 -9.09 -10.27 12.86
CA ASP A 87 -8.22 -11.06 13.74
C ASP A 87 -6.88 -10.40 14.10
N ASN A 88 -6.65 -9.14 13.66
CA ASN A 88 -5.36 -8.46 13.86
C ASN A 88 -5.50 -6.93 14.06
N GLU A 89 -6.02 -6.52 15.22
CA GLU A 89 -6.18 -5.10 15.58
C GLU A 89 -4.85 -4.32 15.57
N GLY A 90 -3.74 -4.94 15.98
CA GLY A 90 -2.42 -4.30 15.97
C GLY A 90 -1.91 -3.95 14.56
N LEU A 91 -1.96 -4.92 13.64
CA LEU A 91 -1.60 -4.68 12.23
C LEU A 91 -2.56 -3.69 11.58
N LEU A 92 -3.86 -3.76 11.91
CA LEU A 92 -4.83 -2.81 11.39
C LEU A 92 -4.45 -1.37 11.77
N GLN A 93 -4.07 -1.13 13.02
CA GLN A 93 -3.63 0.18 13.48
C GLN A 93 -2.35 0.65 12.77
N GLU A 94 -1.39 -0.24 12.52
CA GLU A 94 -0.18 0.09 11.76
C GLU A 94 -0.50 0.46 10.31
N TYR A 95 -1.40 -0.27 9.65
CA TYR A 95 -1.83 0.07 8.29
C TYR A 95 -2.66 1.35 8.24
N GLU A 96 -3.46 1.64 9.27
CA GLU A 96 -4.17 2.93 9.39
C GLU A 96 -3.19 4.10 9.52
N ALA A 97 -2.16 3.96 10.38
CA ALA A 97 -1.10 4.95 10.50
C ALA A 97 -0.33 5.12 9.19
N ARG A 98 0.04 4.01 8.54
CA ARG A 98 0.77 4.04 7.26
C ARG A 98 -0.04 4.71 6.15
N CYS A 99 -1.35 4.47 6.09
CA CYS A 99 -2.23 5.16 5.14
C CYS A 99 -2.22 6.68 5.37
N LEU A 100 -2.22 7.14 6.62
CA LEU A 100 -2.17 8.57 6.94
C LEU A 100 -0.83 9.20 6.55
N GLU A 101 0.28 8.54 6.86
CA GLU A 101 1.61 8.99 6.44
C GLU A 101 1.69 9.15 4.92
N LEU A 102 1.20 8.16 4.16
CA LEU A 102 1.18 8.21 2.70
C LEU A 102 0.25 9.29 2.16
N GLU A 103 -0.89 9.55 2.80
CA GLU A 103 -1.77 10.67 2.46
C GLU A 103 -1.05 12.02 2.64
N GLU A 104 -0.32 12.21 3.74
CA GLU A 104 0.43 13.43 4.02
C GLU A 104 1.63 13.62 3.07
N GLU A 105 2.38 12.55 2.77
CA GLU A 105 3.48 12.59 1.80
C GLU A 105 2.98 12.96 0.40
N LEU A 106 1.92 12.29 -0.07
CA LEU A 106 1.31 12.57 -1.37
C LEU A 106 0.74 14.00 -1.45
N GLU A 107 0.10 14.47 -0.38
CA GLU A 107 -0.37 15.85 -0.30
C GLU A 107 0.79 16.85 -0.38
N GLY A 108 1.88 16.60 0.34
CA GLY A 108 3.09 17.42 0.31
C GLY A 108 3.68 17.49 -1.10
N TYR A 109 3.82 16.36 -1.78
CA TYR A 109 4.31 16.30 -3.15
C TYR A 109 3.42 17.04 -4.14
N LEU A 110 2.11 16.81 -4.08
CA LEU A 110 1.15 17.45 -4.99
C LEU A 110 1.07 18.96 -4.77
N THR A 111 1.09 19.41 -3.52
CA THR A 111 1.04 20.83 -3.17
C THR A 111 2.34 21.54 -3.51
N ALA A 112 3.50 20.92 -3.24
CA ALA A 112 4.80 21.48 -3.60
C ALA A 112 4.95 21.65 -5.11
N ALA A 113 4.49 20.68 -5.90
CA ALA A 113 4.51 20.80 -7.36
C ALA A 113 3.44 21.75 -7.91
N GLY A 114 2.30 21.89 -7.23
CA GLY A 114 1.24 22.83 -7.59
C GLY A 114 1.57 24.31 -7.31
N THR A 115 2.48 24.58 -6.37
CA THR A 115 2.85 25.94 -5.94
C THR A 115 4.05 26.51 -6.72
N GLY A 116 4.60 25.75 -7.68
CA GLY A 116 5.73 26.17 -8.53
C GLY A 116 5.35 26.84 -9.84
N GLY A 117 4.11 27.35 -9.99
CA GLY A 117 3.59 27.98 -11.21
C GLY A 117 3.61 29.50 -11.18
#